data_AF-A0A9D8JJA9-F1
#
_entry.id   AF-A0A9D8JJA9-F1
#
_cell.length_a   1.000
_cell.length_b   1.000
_cell.length_c   1.000
_cell.angle_alpha   90.00
_cell.angle_beta   90.00
_cell.angle_gamma   90.00
#
_symmetry.space_group_name_H-M   'P 1'
#
loop_
_entity.id
_entity.type
_entity.pdbx_description
1 polymer ?
#
loop_
_entity_poly.entity_id
_entity_poly.type
_entity_poly.pdbx_seq_one_letter_code
_entity_poly.pdbx_strand_id
1 'polypeptide(L)'
;VQENDLAVSGALTEPRGDRKKRAIDWPDPFLSLKVVEKKPDGIVVRGAKINISGAFVSHELVVLPQSAKKKDEADYALAFAIPADAEGLTYICQYSPYSAEREMAEDIFELGNPLFGQRETAMVVFDNVFVPWDRVFHCGETDYSTKLVERFAKTHRMTCGGTCKVGFMNLIIGACKLLQEYKGLEKAQHINDELTEMVVLRETGRACGLSSANLGKEEPEGSGVFLPDELMGNVAKLNVCDAFWRVMALAGDIGGGLIVTLPSLKELKNPETKKYVEEFLGFGSDVPTEYIMKVTKLLQNWTAGQHGVGTWHGAGPVMAQKIMIQRMTDYEHEKNLVKEALGILEKKGG
;
A
#
# COMPACT_ATOMS: atom_id res chain seq x y z
N VAL A 1 -16.90 -17.42 -1.72
CA VAL A 1 -16.49 -15.99 -1.67
C VAL A 1 -17.45 -15.13 -2.48
N GLN A 2 -17.56 -15.28 -3.79
CA GLN A 2 -18.42 -14.43 -4.64
C GLN A 2 -19.91 -14.45 -4.23
N GLU A 3 -20.50 -15.64 -4.04
CA GLU A 3 -21.93 -15.78 -3.67
C GLU A 3 -22.30 -15.11 -2.34
N ASN A 4 -21.33 -14.91 -1.45
CA ASN A 4 -21.53 -14.39 -0.10
C ASN A 4 -20.87 -13.01 0.12
N ASP A 5 -20.32 -12.39 -0.93
CA ASP A 5 -19.65 -11.08 -0.88
C ASP A 5 -18.59 -10.95 0.24
N LEU A 6 -17.76 -11.99 0.39
CA LEU A 6 -16.80 -12.04 1.50
C LEU A 6 -15.57 -11.16 1.24
N ALA A 7 -15.21 -10.35 2.22
CA ALA A 7 -13.90 -9.70 2.30
C ALA A 7 -12.75 -10.71 2.51
N VAL A 8 -11.67 -10.58 1.73
CA VAL A 8 -10.51 -11.49 1.74
C VAL A 8 -9.21 -10.69 1.90
N SER A 9 -8.35 -11.09 2.85
CA SER A 9 -7.03 -10.47 3.02
C SER A 9 -5.90 -11.33 2.42
N GLY A 10 -5.00 -10.69 1.67
CA GLY A 10 -3.84 -11.36 1.05
C GLY A 10 -2.61 -11.36 1.96
N ALA A 11 -2.18 -12.55 2.39
CA ALA A 11 -1.08 -12.75 3.32
C ALA A 11 0.18 -13.28 2.61
N LEU A 12 1.00 -12.35 2.09
CA LEU A 12 2.23 -12.68 1.35
C LEU A 12 3.50 -12.50 2.19
N THR A 13 3.66 -11.34 2.83
CA THR A 13 4.96 -10.94 3.41
C THR A 13 5.28 -11.72 4.69
N GLU A 14 6.51 -12.19 4.79
CA GLU A 14 7.05 -12.99 5.91
C GLU A 14 8.04 -12.17 6.74
N PRO A 15 8.26 -12.50 8.02
CA PRO A 15 9.28 -11.90 8.87
C PRO A 15 10.65 -11.87 8.20
N ARG A 16 11.06 -13.03 7.65
CA ARG A 16 12.35 -13.35 7.04
C ARG A 16 13.53 -13.21 8.01
N GLY A 17 14.49 -14.12 7.90
CA GLY A 17 15.77 -14.04 8.60
C GLY A 17 16.79 -13.13 7.89
N ASP A 18 18.08 -13.42 8.12
CA ASP A 18 19.18 -12.73 7.45
C ASP A 18 18.99 -12.77 5.92
N ARG A 19 18.91 -11.57 5.32
CA ARG A 19 18.61 -11.39 3.89
C ARG A 19 19.73 -11.87 2.97
N LYS A 20 20.93 -12.15 3.52
CA LYS A 20 22.05 -12.77 2.78
C LYS A 20 21.93 -14.29 2.70
N LYS A 21 21.10 -14.90 3.55
CA LYS A 21 20.89 -16.34 3.62
C LYS A 21 19.59 -16.76 2.94
N ARG A 22 19.53 -18.03 2.52
CA ARG A 22 18.28 -18.63 2.05
C ARG A 22 17.37 -18.94 3.23
N ALA A 23 16.09 -19.18 2.96
CA ALA A 23 15.11 -19.45 4.01
C ALA A 23 15.47 -20.71 4.81
N ILE A 24 15.95 -21.75 4.13
CA ILE A 24 16.40 -23.00 4.75
C ILE A 24 17.66 -22.82 5.62
N ASP A 25 18.45 -21.77 5.37
CA ASP A 25 19.71 -21.51 6.09
C ASP A 25 19.51 -20.53 7.28
N TRP A 26 18.26 -20.13 7.58
CA TRP A 26 17.97 -19.29 8.74
C TRP A 26 18.02 -20.11 10.04
N PRO A 27 18.47 -19.50 11.17
CA PRO A 27 18.52 -20.21 12.45
C PRO A 27 17.15 -20.73 12.93
N ASP A 28 16.09 -19.99 12.62
CA ASP A 28 14.71 -20.39 12.88
C ASP A 28 13.99 -20.62 11.54
N PRO A 29 13.59 -21.87 11.23
CA PRO A 29 12.90 -22.20 9.98
C PRO A 29 11.47 -21.63 9.91
N PHE A 30 10.90 -21.13 11.01
CA PHE A 30 9.54 -20.58 11.06
C PHE A 30 9.48 -19.06 10.80
N LEU A 31 10.62 -18.43 10.50
CA LEU A 31 10.68 -17.04 9.99
C LEU A 31 10.11 -16.89 8.57
N SER A 32 9.76 -18.02 7.94
CA SER A 32 8.85 -18.15 6.81
C SER A 32 7.79 -19.18 7.16
N LEU A 33 6.59 -19.02 6.61
CA LEU A 33 5.52 -19.99 6.80
C LEU A 33 5.84 -21.26 6.01
N LYS A 34 5.79 -22.42 6.67
CA LYS A 34 6.03 -23.71 6.02
C LYS A 34 5.05 -24.80 6.44
N VAL A 35 4.96 -25.82 5.60
CA VAL A 35 4.34 -27.10 5.96
C VAL A 35 5.20 -27.80 7.00
N VAL A 36 4.57 -28.27 8.09
CA VAL A 36 5.23 -29.07 9.13
C VAL A 36 4.76 -30.53 9.12
N GLU A 37 3.57 -30.79 8.59
CA GLU A 37 3.01 -32.13 8.45
C GLU A 37 2.08 -32.19 7.23
N LYS A 38 2.13 -33.30 6.48
CA LYS A 38 1.15 -33.64 5.45
C LYS A 38 0.30 -34.80 5.94
N LYS A 39 -1.00 -34.62 5.96
CA LYS A 39 -1.99 -35.60 6.40
C LYS A 39 -2.85 -36.08 5.21
N PRO A 40 -3.55 -37.22 5.33
CA PRO A 40 -4.47 -37.67 4.29
C PRO A 40 -5.59 -36.66 3.97
N ASP A 41 -5.99 -35.85 4.96
CA ASP A 41 -7.10 -34.89 4.89
C ASP A 41 -6.67 -33.43 4.73
N GLY A 42 -5.37 -33.12 4.85
CA GLY A 42 -4.87 -31.77 4.63
C GLY A 42 -3.39 -31.60 4.97
N ILE A 43 -3.01 -30.38 5.32
CA ILE A 43 -1.66 -30.02 5.77
C ILE A 43 -1.73 -29.29 7.11
N VAL A 44 -0.62 -29.35 7.86
CA VAL A 44 -0.42 -28.52 9.05
C VAL A 44 0.71 -27.53 8.75
N VAL A 45 0.49 -26.26 9.07
CA VAL A 45 1.40 -25.16 8.72
C VAL A 45 1.83 -24.39 9.96
N ARG A 46 3.08 -23.91 9.97
CA ARG A 46 3.62 -23.12 11.08
C ARG A 46 4.53 -21.99 10.60
N GLY A 47 4.40 -20.82 11.22
CA GLY A 47 5.20 -19.63 10.94
C GLY A 47 4.40 -18.35 11.10
N ALA A 48 4.78 -17.29 10.40
CA ALA A 48 4.06 -16.01 10.47
C ALA A 48 4.06 -15.25 9.14
N LYS A 49 3.04 -14.40 8.99
CA LYS A 49 2.94 -13.36 7.96
C LYS A 49 2.88 -12.00 8.63
N ILE A 50 3.52 -10.98 8.07
CA ILE A 50 3.64 -9.64 8.69
C ILE A 50 3.08 -8.55 7.78
N ASN A 51 2.64 -7.45 8.40
CA ASN A 51 2.12 -6.26 7.73
C ASN A 51 0.84 -6.54 6.92
N ILE A 52 0.03 -7.51 7.34
CA ILE A 52 -1.15 -7.95 6.62
C ILE A 52 -2.30 -6.99 6.94
N SER A 53 -2.75 -6.28 5.91
CA SER A 53 -3.76 -5.22 6.05
C SER A 53 -5.14 -5.83 6.16
N GLY A 54 -5.91 -5.40 7.17
CA GLY A 54 -7.28 -5.88 7.39
C GLY A 54 -7.39 -7.38 7.68
N ALA A 55 -6.32 -8.03 8.16
CA ALA A 55 -6.32 -9.49 8.37
C ALA A 55 -7.43 -9.93 9.33
N PHE A 56 -7.55 -9.26 10.47
CA PHE A 56 -8.50 -9.61 11.54
C PHE A 56 -9.94 -9.14 11.29
N VAL A 57 -10.18 -8.31 10.26
CA VAL A 57 -11.51 -7.85 9.85
C VAL A 57 -12.01 -8.49 8.56
N SER A 58 -11.21 -9.39 7.97
CA SER A 58 -11.59 -10.16 6.78
C SER A 58 -12.28 -11.46 7.19
N HIS A 59 -13.08 -12.03 6.28
CA HIS A 59 -13.69 -13.35 6.52
C HIS A 59 -12.71 -14.48 6.21
N GLU A 60 -11.83 -14.26 5.24
CA GLU A 60 -10.90 -15.27 4.72
C GLU A 60 -9.50 -14.66 4.54
N LEU A 61 -8.47 -15.45 4.83
CA LEU A 61 -7.08 -15.15 4.52
C LEU A 61 -6.64 -15.99 3.32
N VAL A 62 -6.09 -15.34 2.28
CA VAL A 62 -5.40 -16.03 1.19
C VAL A 62 -3.91 -15.89 1.39
N VAL A 63 -3.26 -17.01 1.69
CA VAL A 63 -1.83 -17.09 1.96
C VAL A 63 -1.07 -17.37 0.68
N LEU A 64 0.00 -16.61 0.45
CA LEU A 64 0.87 -16.72 -0.74
C LEU A 64 2.32 -17.03 -0.33
N PRO A 65 3.08 -17.75 -1.17
CA PRO A 65 4.49 -18.01 -0.89
C PRO A 65 5.31 -16.73 -1.03
N GLN A 66 6.44 -16.64 -0.33
CA GLN A 66 7.39 -15.55 -0.55
C GLN A 66 8.84 -16.03 -0.67
N SER A 67 9.23 -17.07 0.07
CA SER A 67 10.63 -17.46 0.22
C SER A 67 11.06 -18.66 -0.63
N ALA A 68 10.15 -19.49 -1.11
CA ALA A 68 10.47 -20.68 -1.90
C ALA A 68 10.95 -20.34 -3.32
N LYS A 69 12.27 -20.41 -3.56
CA LYS A 69 12.90 -20.11 -4.85
C LYS A 69 13.58 -21.32 -5.48
N LYS A 70 13.95 -22.31 -4.67
CA LYS A 70 14.68 -23.50 -5.09
C LYS A 70 13.95 -24.78 -4.68
N LYS A 71 14.26 -25.89 -5.35
CA LYS A 71 13.63 -27.20 -5.12
C LYS A 71 13.79 -27.72 -3.68
N ASP A 72 14.89 -27.39 -3.01
CA ASP A 72 15.15 -27.75 -1.61
C ASP A 72 14.34 -26.90 -0.60
N GLU A 73 13.55 -25.93 -1.08
CA GLU A 73 12.69 -25.06 -0.27
C GLU A 73 11.20 -25.40 -0.45
N ALA A 74 10.87 -26.64 -0.84
CA ALA A 74 9.51 -27.09 -1.15
C ALA A 74 8.51 -26.89 0.00
N ASP A 75 8.93 -27.04 1.26
CA ASP A 75 8.06 -26.82 2.42
C ASP A 75 7.53 -25.37 2.53
N TYR A 76 8.25 -24.41 1.95
CA TYR A 76 7.89 -22.98 1.93
C TYR A 76 7.07 -22.61 0.67
N ALA A 77 6.93 -23.54 -0.28
CA ALA A 77 6.20 -23.35 -1.53
C ALA A 77 4.72 -23.61 -1.30
N LEU A 78 4.05 -22.65 -0.64
CA LEU A 78 2.71 -22.86 -0.11
C LEU A 78 1.75 -21.70 -0.43
N ALA A 79 0.57 -22.03 -0.96
CA ALA A 79 -0.57 -21.12 -1.11
C ALA A 79 -1.87 -21.84 -0.76
N PHE A 80 -2.74 -21.17 0.01
CA PHE A 80 -4.01 -21.72 0.46
C PHE A 80 -4.95 -20.60 0.94
N ALA A 81 -6.22 -20.93 1.21
CA ALA A 81 -7.16 -20.06 1.90
C ALA A 81 -7.60 -20.65 3.24
N ILE A 82 -7.81 -19.82 4.26
CA ILE A 82 -8.42 -20.24 5.53
C ILE A 82 -9.36 -19.16 6.08
N PRO A 83 -10.40 -19.55 6.83
CA PRO A 83 -11.18 -18.60 7.62
C PRO A 83 -10.30 -17.78 8.55
N ALA A 84 -10.61 -16.49 8.70
CA ALA A 84 -9.84 -15.61 9.57
C ALA A 84 -9.95 -15.97 11.07
N ASP A 85 -10.93 -16.78 11.45
CA ASP A 85 -11.15 -17.31 12.80
C ASP A 85 -10.67 -18.77 12.96
N ALA A 86 -9.90 -19.30 12.01
CA ALA A 86 -9.37 -20.66 12.09
C ALA A 86 -8.52 -20.86 13.37
N GLU A 87 -8.66 -22.04 13.97
CA GLU A 87 -7.91 -22.42 15.17
C GLU A 87 -6.40 -22.40 14.92
N GLY A 88 -5.64 -21.91 15.90
CA GLY A 88 -4.18 -21.75 15.81
C GLY A 88 -3.74 -20.43 15.17
N LEU A 89 -4.66 -19.56 14.73
CA LEU A 89 -4.35 -18.19 14.34
C LEU A 89 -4.23 -17.25 15.53
N THR A 90 -3.20 -16.41 15.54
CA THR A 90 -3.08 -15.30 16.47
C THR A 90 -2.72 -14.02 15.72
N TYR A 91 -3.46 -12.95 16.01
CA TYR A 91 -3.26 -11.63 15.43
C TYR A 91 -2.56 -10.72 16.42
N ILE A 92 -1.41 -10.18 16.01
CA ILE A 92 -0.70 -9.15 16.75
C ILE A 92 -0.84 -7.85 15.95
N CYS A 93 -1.81 -7.04 16.37
CA CYS A 93 -2.20 -5.83 15.68
C CYS A 93 -1.18 -4.71 15.85
N GLN A 94 -1.06 -3.89 14.82
CA GLN A 94 -0.32 -2.65 14.86
C GLN A 94 -0.90 -1.71 15.92
N TYR A 95 -0.01 -0.98 16.60
CA TYR A 95 -0.39 0.06 17.54
C TYR A 95 0.46 1.30 17.29
N SER A 96 -0.19 2.46 17.23
CA SER A 96 0.43 3.71 16.79
C SER A 96 -0.12 4.93 17.52
N PRO A 97 0.51 6.12 17.38
CA PRO A 97 -0.05 7.35 17.95
C PRO A 97 -1.49 7.63 17.53
N TYR A 98 -1.87 7.28 16.30
CA TYR A 98 -3.25 7.42 15.80
C TYR A 98 -4.22 6.39 16.39
N SER A 99 -3.72 5.18 16.71
CA SER A 99 -4.50 4.15 17.39
C SER A 99 -4.79 4.60 18.83
N ALA A 100 -3.77 5.07 19.54
CA ALA A 100 -3.89 5.64 20.88
C ALA A 100 -4.83 6.87 20.90
N GLU A 101 -4.69 7.77 19.92
CA GLU A 101 -5.55 8.95 19.82
C GLU A 101 -7.02 8.56 19.60
N ARG A 102 -7.29 7.57 18.75
CA ARG A 102 -8.64 7.05 18.51
C ARG A 102 -9.27 6.44 19.76
N GLU A 103 -8.51 5.72 20.57
CA GLU A 103 -8.98 5.16 21.84
C GLU A 103 -9.35 6.24 22.87
N MET A 104 -8.66 7.39 22.82
CA MET A 104 -8.88 8.52 23.73
C MET A 104 -9.93 9.53 23.22
N ALA A 105 -10.40 9.39 21.99
CA ALA A 105 -11.40 10.26 21.40
C ALA A 105 -12.78 9.97 22.00
N GLU A 106 -13.44 11.01 22.50
CA GLU A 106 -14.83 10.89 23.00
C GLU A 106 -15.84 10.96 21.85
N ASP A 107 -15.47 11.67 20.79
CA ASP A 107 -16.19 11.77 19.53
C ASP A 107 -15.23 11.47 18.39
N ILE A 108 -15.62 10.56 17.49
CA ILE A 108 -14.79 10.17 16.35
C ILE A 108 -14.50 11.35 15.41
N PHE A 109 -15.33 12.39 15.38
CA PHE A 109 -15.14 13.61 14.59
C PHE A 109 -14.10 14.57 15.14
N GLU A 110 -13.47 14.22 16.28
CA GLU A 110 -12.25 14.86 16.77
C GLU A 110 -10.98 14.37 16.03
N LEU A 111 -11.10 13.26 15.28
CA LEU A 111 -10.02 12.65 14.52
C LEU A 111 -9.91 13.20 13.10
N GLY A 112 -8.70 13.12 12.52
CA GLY A 112 -8.46 13.57 11.14
C GLY A 112 -9.08 12.68 10.06
N ASN A 113 -9.41 11.44 10.40
CA ASN A 113 -10.15 10.52 9.53
C ASN A 113 -11.22 9.77 10.36
N PRO A 114 -12.39 10.40 10.59
CA PRO A 114 -13.38 9.90 11.55
C PRO A 114 -14.01 8.58 11.10
N LEU A 115 -14.53 8.55 9.87
CA LEU A 115 -15.36 7.46 9.35
C LEU A 115 -14.56 6.26 8.86
N PHE A 116 -13.46 6.49 8.14
CA PHE A 116 -12.69 5.41 7.50
C PHE A 116 -11.53 4.91 8.35
N GLY A 117 -11.12 5.69 9.36
CA GLY A 117 -10.06 5.30 10.29
C GLY A 117 -8.67 5.19 9.67
N GLN A 118 -7.81 4.42 10.33
CA GLN A 118 -6.46 4.14 9.82
C GLN A 118 -6.44 2.80 9.11
N ARG A 119 -5.50 2.66 8.18
CA ARG A 119 -5.12 1.34 7.67
C ARG A 119 -4.46 0.56 8.80
N GLU A 120 -5.19 -0.38 9.40
CA GLU A 120 -4.64 -1.30 10.37
C GLU A 120 -3.99 -2.53 9.71
N THR A 121 -2.84 -2.92 10.24
CA THR A 121 -2.12 -4.12 9.83
C THR A 121 -1.88 -5.05 11.02
N ALA A 122 -1.73 -6.34 10.77
CA ALA A 122 -1.39 -7.31 11.79
C ALA A 122 -0.24 -8.21 11.34
N MET A 123 0.54 -8.67 12.31
CA MET A 123 1.26 -9.93 12.18
C MET A 123 0.27 -11.07 12.46
N VAL A 124 0.22 -12.03 11.56
CA VAL A 124 -0.61 -13.23 11.66
C VAL A 124 0.33 -14.39 11.96
N VAL A 125 0.20 -14.96 13.15
CA VAL A 125 0.93 -16.15 13.58
C VAL A 125 0.07 -17.37 13.27
N PHE A 126 0.71 -18.38 12.70
CA PHE A 126 0.14 -19.68 12.41
C PHE A 126 0.81 -20.68 13.35
N ASP A 127 0.13 -21.06 14.43
CA ASP A 127 0.61 -22.07 15.36
C ASP A 127 -0.02 -23.43 15.04
N ASN A 128 0.65 -24.20 14.18
CA ASN A 128 0.23 -25.53 13.74
C ASN A 128 -1.23 -25.56 13.23
N VAL A 129 -1.55 -24.64 12.33
CA VAL A 129 -2.88 -24.50 11.73
C VAL A 129 -3.13 -25.62 10.73
N PHE A 130 -4.27 -26.29 10.84
CA PHE A 130 -4.71 -27.30 9.87
C PHE A 130 -5.40 -26.62 8.67
N VAL A 131 -5.07 -27.07 7.47
CA VAL A 131 -5.66 -26.60 6.20
C VAL A 131 -6.11 -27.81 5.37
N PRO A 132 -7.41 -27.95 5.06
CA PRO A 132 -7.91 -29.07 4.28
C PRO A 132 -7.48 -28.98 2.80
N TRP A 133 -7.34 -30.11 2.13
CA TRP A 133 -6.80 -30.17 0.75
C TRP A 133 -7.60 -29.37 -0.28
N ASP A 134 -8.92 -29.22 -0.10
CA ASP A 134 -9.79 -28.42 -0.97
C ASP A 134 -9.52 -26.91 -0.90
N ARG A 135 -8.78 -26.47 0.12
CA ARG A 135 -8.36 -25.08 0.32
C ARG A 135 -6.89 -24.84 -0.02
N VAL A 136 -6.13 -25.87 -0.45
CA VAL A 136 -4.72 -25.78 -0.81
C VAL A 136 -4.58 -25.60 -2.32
N PHE A 137 -3.88 -24.54 -2.74
CA PHE A 137 -3.71 -24.18 -4.15
C PHE A 137 -2.28 -24.39 -4.67
N HIS A 138 -1.31 -24.55 -3.78
CA HIS A 138 0.11 -24.71 -4.07
C HIS A 138 0.82 -25.35 -2.87
N CYS A 139 1.55 -26.46 -3.04
CA CYS A 139 2.13 -27.23 -1.92
C CYS A 139 3.39 -28.04 -2.32
N GLY A 140 4.47 -27.34 -2.68
CA GLY A 140 5.78 -27.93 -2.99
C GLY A 140 6.27 -27.66 -4.41
N GLU A 141 5.44 -27.13 -5.29
CA GLU A 141 5.76 -26.90 -6.71
C GLU A 141 6.61 -25.64 -6.91
N THR A 142 7.84 -25.62 -6.38
CA THR A 142 8.71 -24.43 -6.28
C THR A 142 8.86 -23.60 -7.57
N ASP A 143 8.73 -24.24 -8.74
CA ASP A 143 8.81 -23.61 -10.06
C ASP A 143 7.67 -22.58 -10.32
N TYR A 144 6.59 -22.62 -9.54
CA TYR A 144 5.45 -21.71 -9.65
C TYR A 144 5.38 -20.65 -8.52
N SER A 145 6.14 -20.81 -7.43
CA SER A 145 6.12 -19.87 -6.30
C SER A 145 6.42 -18.43 -6.71
N THR A 146 7.46 -18.24 -7.54
CA THR A 146 7.84 -16.90 -8.03
C THR A 146 6.75 -16.29 -8.92
N LYS A 147 6.10 -17.10 -9.76
CA LYS A 147 5.03 -16.64 -10.66
C LYS A 147 3.81 -16.13 -9.88
N LEU A 148 3.43 -16.80 -8.79
CA LEU A 148 2.37 -16.33 -7.88
C LEU A 148 2.68 -14.94 -7.32
N VAL A 149 3.91 -14.74 -6.84
CA VAL A 149 4.36 -13.45 -6.29
C VAL A 149 4.38 -12.37 -7.36
N GLU A 150 4.90 -12.67 -8.55
CA GLU A 150 4.96 -11.73 -9.67
C GLU A 150 3.57 -11.28 -10.09
N ARG A 151 2.63 -12.21 -10.30
CA ARG A 151 1.25 -11.91 -10.68
C ARG A 151 0.50 -11.11 -9.62
N PHE A 152 0.64 -11.49 -8.35
CA PHE A 152 0.11 -10.67 -7.24
C PHE A 152 0.68 -9.25 -7.27
N ALA A 153 2.00 -9.12 -7.47
CA ALA A 153 2.66 -7.83 -7.50
C ALA A 153 2.23 -6.98 -8.70
N LYS A 154 1.94 -7.55 -9.88
CA LYS A 154 1.42 -6.82 -11.05
C LYS A 154 0.14 -6.05 -10.69
N THR A 155 -0.86 -6.77 -10.20
CA THR A 155 -2.14 -6.18 -9.80
C THR A 155 -1.95 -5.17 -8.67
N HIS A 156 -1.23 -5.54 -7.62
CA HIS A 156 -1.06 -4.69 -6.44
C HIS A 156 -0.23 -3.43 -6.72
N ARG A 157 0.73 -3.47 -7.67
CA ARG A 157 1.52 -2.29 -8.08
C ARG A 157 0.68 -1.31 -8.90
N MET A 158 -0.17 -1.80 -9.81
CA MET A 158 -1.11 -0.95 -10.55
C MET A 158 -2.13 -0.29 -9.60
N THR A 159 -2.76 -1.08 -8.72
CA THR A 159 -3.86 -0.60 -7.86
C THR A 159 -3.33 0.07 -6.60
N CYS A 160 -2.81 -0.69 -5.64
CA CYS A 160 -2.43 -0.19 -4.32
C CYS A 160 -1.12 0.62 -4.34
N GLY A 161 -0.21 0.26 -5.25
CA GLY A 161 1.02 0.98 -5.51
C GLY A 161 0.83 2.24 -6.35
N GLY A 162 -0.23 2.28 -7.16
CA GLY A 162 -0.51 3.34 -8.13
C GLY A 162 -1.83 4.04 -7.84
N THR A 163 -2.93 3.54 -8.42
CA THR A 163 -4.20 4.27 -8.53
C THR A 163 -4.93 4.54 -7.21
N CYS A 164 -4.79 3.72 -6.15
CA CYS A 164 -5.50 4.00 -4.89
C CYS A 164 -4.99 5.28 -4.22
N LYS A 165 -3.69 5.61 -4.39
CA LYS A 165 -3.07 6.81 -3.84
C LYS A 165 -3.54 8.07 -4.55
N VAL A 166 -3.96 7.96 -5.80
CA VAL A 166 -4.64 9.03 -6.53
C VAL A 166 -5.90 9.48 -5.79
N GLY A 167 -6.65 8.52 -5.22
CA GLY A 167 -7.81 8.82 -4.38
C GLY A 167 -7.44 9.58 -3.10
N PHE A 168 -6.35 9.18 -2.43
CA PHE A 168 -5.87 9.90 -1.24
C PHE A 168 -5.36 11.30 -1.57
N MET A 169 -4.66 11.46 -2.70
CA MET A 169 -4.23 12.78 -3.18
C MET A 169 -5.43 13.71 -3.47
N ASN A 170 -6.60 13.20 -3.88
CA ASN A 170 -7.80 14.02 -4.00
C ASN A 170 -8.21 14.65 -2.65
N LEU A 171 -8.19 13.86 -1.57
CA LEU A 171 -8.54 14.36 -0.24
C LEU A 171 -7.53 15.38 0.26
N ILE A 172 -6.23 15.12 0.05
CA ILE A 172 -5.17 16.04 0.46
C ILE A 172 -5.28 17.37 -0.31
N ILE A 173 -5.43 17.32 -1.64
CA ILE A 173 -5.59 18.52 -2.48
C ILE A 173 -6.85 19.29 -2.07
N GLY A 174 -7.97 18.60 -1.86
CA GLY A 174 -9.22 19.23 -1.42
C GLY A 174 -9.08 19.93 -0.07
N ALA A 175 -8.38 19.30 0.88
CA ALA A 175 -8.11 19.91 2.18
C ALA A 175 -7.18 21.12 2.10
N CYS A 176 -6.14 21.07 1.28
CA CYS A 176 -5.29 22.23 0.99
C CYS A 176 -6.10 23.38 0.38
N LYS A 177 -7.01 23.08 -0.54
CA LYS A 177 -7.89 24.08 -1.18
C LYS A 177 -8.84 24.72 -0.17
N LEU A 178 -9.44 23.93 0.73
CA LEU A 178 -10.28 24.45 1.81
C LEU A 178 -9.50 25.37 2.75
N LEU A 179 -8.28 24.99 3.16
CA LEU A 179 -7.47 25.87 4.01
C LEU A 179 -7.04 27.15 3.30
N GLN A 180 -6.77 27.10 2.00
CA GLN A 180 -6.49 28.29 1.19
C GLN A 180 -7.68 29.26 1.25
N GLU A 181 -8.91 28.78 1.03
CA GLU A 181 -10.14 29.58 1.06
C GLU A 181 -10.43 30.12 2.46
N TYR A 182 -10.35 29.26 3.48
CA TYR A 182 -10.66 29.65 4.86
C TYR A 182 -9.72 30.73 5.41
N LYS A 183 -8.48 30.78 4.91
CA LYS A 183 -7.48 31.78 5.30
C LYS A 183 -7.37 32.96 4.32
N GLY A 184 -8.22 33.03 3.29
CA GLY A 184 -8.20 34.12 2.31
C GLY A 184 -6.93 34.19 1.45
N LEU A 185 -6.33 33.04 1.13
CA LEU A 185 -5.04 32.91 0.45
C LEU A 185 -5.18 32.56 -1.06
N GLU A 186 -6.34 32.75 -1.66
CA GLU A 186 -6.63 32.37 -3.05
C GLU A 186 -5.79 33.13 -4.07
N LYS A 187 -5.34 34.35 -3.71
CA LYS A 187 -4.49 35.19 -4.55
C LYS A 187 -3.00 34.91 -4.38
N ALA A 188 -2.60 34.08 -3.40
CA ALA A 188 -1.21 33.73 -3.18
C ALA A 188 -0.70 32.84 -4.33
N GLN A 189 0.17 33.39 -5.18
CA GLN A 189 0.66 32.71 -6.39
C GLN A 189 1.37 31.39 -6.07
N HIS A 190 2.25 31.39 -5.07
CA HIS A 190 2.98 30.18 -4.69
C HIS A 190 2.04 29.03 -4.28
N ILE A 191 0.97 29.29 -3.52
CA ILE A 191 -0.01 28.25 -3.14
C ILE A 191 -0.74 27.70 -4.38
N ASN A 192 -1.08 28.56 -5.34
CA ASN A 192 -1.72 28.12 -6.57
C ASN A 192 -0.78 27.25 -7.44
N ASP A 193 0.51 27.60 -7.47
CA ASP A 193 1.53 26.80 -8.15
C ASP A 193 1.72 25.43 -7.48
N GLU A 194 1.75 25.39 -6.14
CA GLU A 194 1.84 24.14 -5.37
C GLU A 194 0.62 23.24 -5.57
N LEU A 195 -0.60 23.79 -5.52
CA LEU A 195 -1.82 23.05 -5.82
C LEU A 195 -1.79 22.49 -7.25
N THR A 196 -1.27 23.26 -8.20
CA THR A 196 -1.09 22.81 -9.59
C THR A 196 -0.09 21.66 -9.67
N GLU A 197 1.04 21.75 -8.97
CA GLU A 197 2.02 20.66 -8.88
C GLU A 197 1.38 19.39 -8.31
N MET A 198 0.62 19.49 -7.22
CA MET A 198 -0.09 18.35 -6.63
C MET A 198 -1.04 17.69 -7.63
N VAL A 199 -1.76 18.48 -8.44
CA VAL A 199 -2.65 17.97 -9.49
C VAL A 199 -1.86 17.24 -10.57
N VAL A 200 -0.76 17.81 -11.07
CA VAL A 200 0.09 17.16 -12.09
C VAL A 200 0.61 15.82 -11.57
N LEU A 201 1.18 15.79 -10.37
CA LEU A 201 1.67 14.58 -9.71
C LEU A 201 0.59 13.50 -9.59
N ARG A 202 -0.62 13.89 -9.18
CA ARG A 202 -1.78 13.00 -9.09
C ARG A 202 -2.15 12.44 -10.46
N GLU A 203 -2.28 13.29 -11.48
CA GLU A 203 -2.68 12.87 -12.83
C GLU A 203 -1.63 11.99 -13.50
N THR A 204 -0.33 12.24 -13.29
CA THR A 204 0.73 11.34 -13.75
C THR A 204 0.56 9.94 -13.18
N GLY A 205 0.35 9.82 -11.86
CA GLY A 205 0.07 8.53 -11.22
C GLY A 205 -1.18 7.83 -11.78
N ARG A 206 -2.25 8.59 -12.03
CA ARG A 206 -3.48 8.08 -12.65
C ARG A 206 -3.23 7.58 -14.07
N ALA A 207 -2.52 8.35 -14.89
CA ALA A 207 -2.22 8.00 -16.27
C ALA A 207 -1.41 6.70 -16.37
N CYS A 208 -0.37 6.53 -15.55
CA CYS A 208 0.42 5.30 -15.51
C CYS A 208 -0.43 4.08 -15.11
N GLY A 209 -1.28 4.22 -14.09
CA GLY A 209 -2.16 3.15 -13.64
C GLY A 209 -3.21 2.74 -14.68
N LEU A 210 -3.84 3.72 -15.33
CA LEU A 210 -4.79 3.46 -16.42
C LEU A 210 -4.11 2.82 -17.63
N SER A 211 -2.90 3.24 -17.98
CA SER A 211 -2.12 2.60 -19.03
C SER A 211 -1.81 1.13 -18.71
N SER A 212 -1.46 0.82 -17.46
CA SER A 212 -1.24 -0.55 -17.01
C SER A 212 -2.50 -1.43 -17.14
N ALA A 213 -3.67 -0.88 -16.81
CA ALA A 213 -4.94 -1.57 -16.99
C ALA A 213 -5.28 -1.79 -18.47
N ASN A 214 -5.17 -0.74 -19.29
CA ASN A 214 -5.55 -0.77 -20.71
C ASN A 214 -4.65 -1.66 -21.56
N LEU A 215 -3.37 -1.80 -21.19
CA LEU A 215 -2.42 -2.68 -21.86
C LEU A 215 -2.43 -4.11 -21.28
N GLY A 216 -3.32 -4.40 -20.32
CA GLY A 216 -3.46 -5.71 -19.71
C GLY A 216 -3.75 -6.81 -20.73
N LYS A 217 -3.29 -8.02 -20.41
CA LYS A 217 -3.42 -9.20 -21.27
C LYS A 217 -3.86 -10.38 -20.44
N GLU A 218 -4.44 -11.36 -21.12
CA GLU A 218 -4.75 -12.63 -20.51
C GLU A 218 -3.46 -13.32 -20.05
N GLU A 219 -3.39 -13.70 -18.77
CA GLU A 219 -2.20 -14.35 -18.21
C GLU A 219 -2.56 -15.38 -17.10
N PRO A 220 -2.28 -16.68 -17.31
CA PRO A 220 -1.75 -17.26 -18.54
C PRO A 220 -2.79 -17.24 -19.67
N GLU A 221 -2.32 -17.28 -20.90
CA GLU A 221 -3.18 -17.41 -22.09
C GLU A 221 -4.10 -18.63 -21.96
N GLY A 222 -5.40 -18.43 -22.23
CA GLY A 222 -6.45 -19.45 -22.09
C GLY A 222 -7.05 -19.60 -20.68
N SER A 223 -6.61 -18.82 -19.69
CA SER A 223 -7.19 -18.86 -18.32
C SER A 223 -8.47 -18.04 -18.13
N GLY A 224 -8.78 -17.13 -19.05
CA GLY A 224 -9.82 -16.12 -18.90
C GLY A 224 -9.48 -14.98 -17.92
N VAL A 225 -8.31 -15.00 -17.27
CA VAL A 225 -7.89 -13.98 -16.29
C VAL A 225 -6.98 -12.96 -16.96
N PHE A 226 -7.38 -11.69 -16.92
CA PHE A 226 -6.56 -10.58 -17.41
C PHE A 226 -5.75 -9.97 -16.28
N LEU A 227 -4.42 -9.93 -16.48
CA LEU A 227 -3.50 -9.24 -15.59
C LEU A 227 -3.01 -7.95 -16.23
N PRO A 228 -2.73 -6.91 -15.42
CA PRO A 228 -2.32 -5.62 -15.96
C PRO A 228 -0.89 -5.68 -16.51
N ASP A 229 -0.58 -4.74 -17.40
CA ASP A 229 0.76 -4.61 -17.97
C ASP A 229 1.79 -4.36 -16.86
N GLU A 230 2.83 -5.20 -16.86
CA GLU A 230 3.81 -5.23 -15.79
C GLU A 230 4.74 -4.02 -15.81
N LEU A 231 5.16 -3.57 -17.00
CA LEU A 231 6.04 -2.41 -17.13
C LEU A 231 5.35 -1.16 -16.59
N MET A 232 4.15 -0.87 -17.08
CA MET A 232 3.38 0.28 -16.66
C MET A 232 2.92 0.19 -15.20
N GLY A 233 2.66 -1.00 -14.68
CA GLY A 233 2.37 -1.20 -13.26
C GLY A 233 3.56 -0.84 -12.36
N ASN A 234 4.78 -1.22 -12.77
CA ASN A 234 6.01 -0.82 -12.07
C ASN A 234 6.28 0.69 -12.18
N VAL A 235 6.06 1.28 -13.36
CA VAL A 235 6.19 2.73 -13.59
C VAL A 235 5.19 3.51 -12.73
N ALA A 236 3.93 3.07 -12.67
CA ALA A 236 2.91 3.69 -11.83
C ALA A 236 3.33 3.69 -10.35
N LYS A 237 3.74 2.52 -9.85
CA LYS A 237 4.20 2.34 -8.48
C LYS A 237 5.38 3.27 -8.12
N LEU A 238 6.37 3.38 -9.00
CA LEU A 238 7.54 4.23 -8.77
C LEU A 238 7.19 5.71 -8.76
N ASN A 239 6.43 6.18 -9.75
CA ASN A 239 6.01 7.58 -9.81
C ASN A 239 5.17 7.96 -8.58
N VAL A 240 4.26 7.09 -8.15
CA VAL A 240 3.40 7.35 -6.99
C VAL A 240 4.19 7.38 -5.68
N CYS A 241 5.27 6.61 -5.54
CA CYS A 241 6.14 6.71 -4.37
C CYS A 241 6.65 8.14 -4.17
N ASP A 242 7.24 8.74 -5.20
CA ASP A 242 7.80 10.09 -5.11
C ASP A 242 6.70 11.16 -5.06
N ALA A 243 5.69 11.03 -5.92
CA ALA A 243 4.55 11.95 -5.99
C ALA A 243 3.82 12.07 -4.64
N PHE A 244 3.58 10.96 -3.95
CA PHE A 244 2.82 10.97 -2.71
C PHE A 244 3.58 11.69 -1.59
N TRP A 245 4.90 11.50 -1.48
CA TRP A 245 5.73 12.25 -0.54
C TRP A 245 5.78 13.74 -0.87
N ARG A 246 5.92 14.08 -2.16
CA ARG A 246 5.93 15.48 -2.59
C ARG A 246 4.59 16.16 -2.29
N VAL A 247 3.46 15.50 -2.56
CA VAL A 247 2.12 15.99 -2.24
C VAL A 247 1.94 16.22 -0.74
N MET A 248 2.45 15.33 0.13
CA MET A 248 2.39 15.53 1.58
C MET A 248 3.29 16.71 2.03
N ALA A 249 4.46 16.88 1.41
CA ALA A 249 5.33 18.02 1.71
C ALA A 249 4.66 19.35 1.34
N LEU A 250 4.08 19.44 0.13
CA LEU A 250 3.31 20.59 -0.35
C LEU A 250 2.10 20.87 0.56
N ALA A 251 1.40 19.82 0.99
CA ALA A 251 0.28 19.97 1.94
C ALA A 251 0.73 20.50 3.31
N GLY A 252 1.93 20.10 3.76
CA GLY A 252 2.57 20.62 4.95
C GLY A 252 2.87 22.12 4.83
N ASP A 253 3.39 22.56 3.68
CA ASP A 253 3.67 23.97 3.42
C ASP A 253 2.37 24.81 3.41
N ILE A 254 1.39 24.39 2.61
CA ILE A 254 0.10 25.09 2.48
C ILE A 254 -0.65 25.17 3.81
N GLY A 255 -0.71 24.08 4.58
CA GLY A 255 -1.43 24.08 5.85
C GLY A 255 -0.69 24.81 6.98
N GLY A 256 0.63 24.95 6.85
CA GLY A 256 1.52 25.59 7.81
C GLY A 256 1.70 24.79 9.10
N GLY A 257 2.43 25.39 10.05
CA GLY A 257 2.85 24.73 11.30
C GLY A 257 1.70 24.18 12.16
N LEU A 258 0.49 24.73 12.02
CA LEU A 258 -0.69 24.26 12.76
C LEU A 258 -1.00 22.79 12.49
N ILE A 259 -0.64 22.25 11.33
CA ILE A 259 -0.79 20.82 11.03
C ILE A 259 -0.17 19.94 12.12
N VAL A 260 0.94 20.34 12.73
CA VAL A 260 1.62 19.54 13.76
C VAL A 260 1.49 20.11 15.18
N THR A 261 0.93 21.32 15.33
CA THR A 261 0.75 22.00 16.63
C THR A 261 -0.71 22.26 17.00
N LEU A 262 -1.67 21.77 16.21
CA LEU A 262 -3.10 21.95 16.46
C LEU A 262 -3.48 21.47 17.87
N PRO A 263 -4.08 22.32 18.72
CA PRO A 263 -4.62 21.86 20.00
C PRO A 263 -5.79 20.88 19.77
N SER A 264 -6.14 20.11 20.80
CA SER A 264 -7.26 19.18 20.71
C SER A 264 -8.55 19.90 20.33
N LEU A 265 -9.37 19.28 19.47
CA LEU A 265 -10.72 19.80 19.17
C LEU A 265 -11.60 19.88 20.42
N LYS A 266 -11.26 19.13 21.48
CA LYS A 266 -11.91 19.22 22.79
C LYS A 266 -11.85 20.62 23.41
N GLU A 267 -10.86 21.43 23.06
CA GLU A 267 -10.75 22.81 23.55
C GLU A 267 -11.91 23.71 23.10
N LEU A 268 -12.60 23.37 22.00
CA LEU A 268 -13.82 24.06 21.57
C LEU A 268 -15.02 23.83 22.51
N LYS A 269 -14.93 22.85 23.41
CA LYS A 269 -15.92 22.54 24.45
C LYS A 269 -15.47 23.04 25.84
N ASN A 270 -14.22 23.49 25.98
CA ASN A 270 -13.66 23.91 27.27
C ASN A 270 -14.09 25.36 27.60
N PRO A 271 -14.80 25.62 28.71
CA PRO A 271 -15.30 26.95 29.03
C PRO A 271 -14.21 28.00 29.27
N GLU A 272 -13.00 27.60 29.63
CA GLU A 272 -11.89 28.51 29.93
C GLU A 272 -11.09 28.91 28.68
N THR A 273 -10.93 27.99 27.73
CA THR A 273 -10.04 28.17 26.57
C THR A 273 -10.77 28.36 25.25
N LYS A 274 -12.04 27.93 25.13
CA LYS A 274 -12.84 27.98 23.89
C LYS A 274 -12.78 29.34 23.22
N LYS A 275 -12.99 30.42 23.98
CA LYS A 275 -12.99 31.79 23.44
C LYS A 275 -11.66 32.13 22.75
N TYR A 276 -10.53 31.73 23.33
CA TYR A 276 -9.21 31.98 22.76
C TYR A 276 -8.95 31.12 21.52
N VAL A 277 -9.41 29.88 21.52
CA VAL A 277 -9.31 28.99 20.36
C VAL A 277 -10.11 29.55 19.19
N GLU A 278 -11.36 29.94 19.43
CA GLU A 278 -12.24 30.54 18.40
C GLU A 278 -11.64 31.84 17.85
N GLU A 279 -11.10 32.70 18.72
CA GLU A 279 -10.48 33.98 18.34
C GLU A 279 -9.18 33.79 17.53
N PHE A 280 -8.23 33.00 18.03
CA PHE A 280 -6.89 32.93 17.43
C PHE A 280 -6.73 31.87 16.34
N LEU A 281 -7.51 30.79 16.36
CA LEU A 281 -7.50 29.77 15.29
C LEU A 281 -8.62 29.98 14.25
N GLY A 282 -9.50 30.98 14.45
CA GLY A 282 -10.45 31.41 13.43
C GLY A 282 -9.80 32.19 12.29
N PHE A 283 -8.59 32.75 12.49
CA PHE A 283 -7.85 33.54 11.49
C PHE A 283 -8.63 34.71 10.87
N GLY A 284 -9.64 35.23 11.57
CA GLY A 284 -10.54 36.26 11.04
C GLY A 284 -11.46 35.77 9.92
N SER A 285 -11.60 34.45 9.74
CA SER A 285 -12.51 33.82 8.77
C SER A 285 -13.96 33.91 9.22
N ASP A 286 -14.89 34.01 8.26
CA ASP A 286 -16.33 33.87 8.51
C ASP A 286 -16.76 32.41 8.72
N VAL A 287 -15.86 31.46 8.43
CA VAL A 287 -16.09 30.02 8.61
C VAL A 287 -15.91 29.64 10.07
N PRO A 288 -16.75 28.75 10.65
CA PRO A 288 -16.56 28.27 12.01
C PRO A 288 -15.15 27.71 12.24
N THR A 289 -14.49 28.15 13.32
CA THR A 289 -13.12 27.70 13.68
C THR A 289 -13.00 26.19 13.76
N GLU A 290 -14.07 25.50 14.21
CA GLU A 290 -14.15 24.04 14.22
C GLU A 290 -13.85 23.41 12.84
N TYR A 291 -14.34 24.01 11.75
CA TYR A 291 -14.14 23.46 10.40
C TYR A 291 -12.69 23.63 9.95
N ILE A 292 -12.08 24.78 10.26
CA ILE A 292 -10.65 25.03 10.00
C ILE A 292 -9.79 24.01 10.75
N MET A 293 -10.10 23.78 12.04
CA MET A 293 -9.42 22.78 12.85
C MET A 293 -9.62 21.36 12.31
N LYS A 294 -10.84 20.98 11.89
CA LYS A 294 -11.13 19.66 11.30
C LYS A 294 -10.35 19.42 10.01
N VAL A 295 -10.30 20.40 9.10
CA VAL A 295 -9.52 20.28 7.86
C VAL A 295 -8.02 20.18 8.16
N THR A 296 -7.53 20.98 9.12
CA THR A 296 -6.13 20.91 9.57
C THR A 296 -5.79 19.54 10.17
N LYS A 297 -6.71 18.99 10.98
CA LYS A 297 -6.58 17.65 11.58
C LYS A 297 -6.56 16.56 10.51
N LEU A 298 -7.34 16.69 9.43
CA LEU A 298 -7.29 15.78 8.30
C LEU A 298 -5.94 15.86 7.57
N LEU A 299 -5.37 17.05 7.38
CA LEU A 299 -4.02 17.15 6.80
C LEU A 299 -2.96 16.53 7.71
N GLN A 300 -3.04 16.75 9.04
CA GLN A 300 -2.16 16.09 10.01
C GLN A 300 -2.20 14.56 9.87
N ASN A 301 -3.38 13.99 9.65
CA ASN A 301 -3.54 12.56 9.44
C ASN A 301 -2.72 12.02 8.26
N TRP A 302 -2.60 12.82 7.19
CA TRP A 302 -1.86 12.41 6.00
C TRP A 302 -0.37 12.73 6.11
N THR A 303 -0.02 13.95 6.52
CA THR A 303 1.37 14.46 6.49
C THR A 303 2.24 13.93 7.63
N ALA A 304 1.66 13.66 8.79
CA ALA A 304 2.33 13.01 9.93
C ALA A 304 1.96 11.51 10.06
N GLY A 305 1.20 11.00 9.08
CA GLY A 305 0.63 9.67 9.08
C GLY A 305 1.57 8.56 8.60
N GLN A 306 1.07 7.34 8.64
CA GLN A 306 1.81 6.15 8.22
C GLN A 306 1.79 5.94 6.70
N HIS A 307 0.90 6.63 5.98
CA HIS A 307 0.64 6.35 4.58
C HIS A 307 1.82 6.66 3.67
N GLY A 308 2.71 7.61 4.02
CA GLY A 308 3.94 7.86 3.29
C GLY A 308 4.83 6.62 3.16
N VAL A 309 5.24 6.08 4.31
CA VAL A 309 6.08 4.87 4.37
C VAL A 309 5.34 3.65 3.83
N GLY A 310 4.03 3.53 4.09
CA GLY A 310 3.19 2.49 3.51
C GLY A 310 3.17 2.53 1.99
N THR A 311 3.09 3.72 1.39
CA THR A 311 3.24 3.92 -0.06
C THR A 311 4.64 3.52 -0.52
N TRP A 312 5.70 3.73 0.25
CA TRP A 312 7.06 3.38 -0.18
C TRP A 312 7.32 1.87 -0.28
N HIS A 313 6.73 1.08 0.63
CA HIS A 313 7.05 -0.35 0.77
C HIS A 313 5.97 -1.31 0.26
N GLY A 314 4.71 -0.87 0.12
CA GLY A 314 3.63 -1.72 -0.37
C GLY A 314 3.91 -2.27 -1.77
N ALA A 315 3.64 -3.55 -2.01
CA ALA A 315 3.99 -4.26 -3.27
C ALA A 315 5.50 -4.44 -3.53
N GLY A 316 6.33 -4.28 -2.50
CA GLY A 316 7.79 -4.38 -2.56
C GLY A 316 8.47 -3.00 -2.50
N PRO A 317 9.69 -2.93 -1.92
CA PRO A 317 10.46 -1.69 -1.86
C PRO A 317 10.87 -1.23 -3.27
N VAL A 318 11.09 0.08 -3.44
CA VAL A 318 11.43 0.78 -4.71
C VAL A 318 12.44 0.03 -5.60
N MET A 319 13.45 -0.62 -5.01
CA MET A 319 14.45 -1.38 -5.78
C MET A 319 13.85 -2.58 -6.53
N ALA A 320 12.79 -3.20 -6.00
CA ALA A 320 12.12 -4.31 -6.64
C ALA A 320 11.51 -3.90 -7.99
N GLN A 321 10.85 -2.74 -8.06
CA GLN A 321 10.29 -2.24 -9.31
C GLN A 321 11.39 -1.84 -10.29
N LYS A 322 12.47 -1.21 -9.82
CA LYS A 322 13.63 -0.85 -10.64
C LYS A 322 14.27 -2.07 -11.31
N ILE A 323 14.47 -3.16 -10.55
CA ILE A 323 14.99 -4.42 -11.09
C ILE A 323 14.06 -4.98 -12.17
N MET A 324 12.74 -4.96 -11.93
CA MET A 324 11.79 -5.47 -12.92
C MET A 324 11.77 -4.63 -14.20
N ILE A 325 11.79 -3.30 -14.09
CA ILE A 325 11.88 -2.41 -15.27
C ILE A 325 13.15 -2.71 -16.06
N GLN A 326 14.31 -2.80 -15.40
CA GLN A 326 15.58 -3.13 -16.06
C GLN A 326 15.53 -4.46 -16.82
N ARG A 327 14.80 -5.46 -16.31
CA ARG A 327 14.62 -6.76 -16.96
C ARG A 327 13.66 -6.72 -18.15
N MET A 328 12.67 -5.83 -18.11
CA MET A 328 11.63 -5.72 -19.14
C MET A 328 12.00 -4.76 -20.27
N THR A 329 12.91 -3.81 -20.04
CA THR A 329 13.35 -2.88 -21.08
C THR A 329 14.22 -3.59 -22.11
N ASP A 330 13.80 -3.56 -23.38
CA ASP A 330 14.58 -4.05 -24.52
C ASP A 330 15.62 -3.00 -24.95
N TYR A 331 16.74 -2.94 -24.23
CA TYR A 331 17.83 -2.05 -24.58
C TYR A 331 18.51 -2.41 -25.92
N GLU A 332 18.34 -3.63 -26.45
CA GLU A 332 18.84 -3.93 -27.79
C GLU A 332 17.99 -3.25 -28.86
N HIS A 333 16.66 -3.23 -28.70
CA HIS A 333 15.78 -2.45 -29.55
C HIS A 333 16.17 -0.96 -29.58
N GLU A 334 16.31 -0.34 -28.40
CA GLU A 334 16.69 1.08 -28.29
C GLU A 334 18.05 1.37 -28.96
N LYS A 335 19.05 0.49 -28.74
CA LYS A 335 20.35 0.62 -29.40
C LYS A 335 20.23 0.46 -30.92
N ASN A 336 19.36 -0.43 -31.40
CA ASN A 336 19.19 -0.66 -32.83
C ASN A 336 18.53 0.54 -33.52
N LEU A 337 17.58 1.23 -32.88
CA LEU A 337 17.02 2.49 -33.39
C LEU A 337 18.11 3.54 -33.61
N VAL A 338 19.03 3.69 -32.65
CA VAL A 338 20.18 4.62 -32.77
C VAL A 338 21.14 4.17 -33.87
N LYS A 339 21.47 2.87 -33.92
CA LYS A 339 22.35 2.32 -34.96
C LYS A 339 21.77 2.53 -36.36
N GLU A 340 20.46 2.36 -36.53
CA GLU A 340 19.75 2.59 -37.79
C GLU A 340 19.83 4.07 -38.19
N ALA A 341 19.52 4.98 -37.26
CA ALA A 341 19.59 6.42 -37.50
C ALA A 341 21.00 6.91 -37.89
N LEU A 342 22.04 6.24 -37.39
CA LEU A 342 23.44 6.55 -37.70
C LEU A 342 24.00 5.75 -38.89
N GLY A 343 23.22 4.86 -39.50
CA GLY A 343 23.69 4.00 -40.60
C GLY A 343 24.75 2.96 -40.19
N ILE A 344 24.86 2.64 -38.90
CA ILE A 344 25.79 1.65 -38.34
C ILE A 344 25.09 0.36 -37.90
N LEU A 345 23.81 0.21 -38.22
CA LEU A 345 23.11 -1.05 -37.99
C LEU A 345 23.66 -2.08 -38.96
N GLU A 346 24.38 -3.08 -38.43
CA GLU A 346 24.82 -4.22 -39.22
C GLU A 346 23.60 -4.88 -39.84
N LYS A 347 23.44 -4.73 -41.16
CA LYS A 347 22.46 -5.48 -41.92
C LYS A 347 22.87 -6.94 -41.80
N LYS A 348 22.07 -7.76 -41.11
CA LYS A 348 22.24 -9.22 -41.17
C LYS A 348 22.24 -9.59 -42.64
N GLY A 349 23.39 -10.06 -43.13
CA GLY A 349 23.58 -10.44 -44.53
C GLY A 349 22.50 -11.43 -44.97
N GLY A 350 21.94 -11.20 -46.15
CA GLY A 350 20.98 -12.08 -46.81
C GLY A 350 21.61 -13.36 -47.34
#